data_AF-A0AAV6JAJ9-F1
#
_entry.id   AF-A0AAV6JAJ9-F1
#
_cell.length_a   1.000
_cell.length_b   1.000
_cell.length_c   1.000
_cell.angle_alpha   90.00
_cell.angle_beta   90.00
_cell.angle_gamma   90.00
#
_symmetry.space_group_name_H-M   'P 1'
#
loop_
_entity.id
_entity.type
_entity.pdbx_description
1 polymer ?
#
loop_
_entity_poly.entity_id
_entity_poly.type
_entity_poly.pdbx_seq_one_letter_code
_entity_poly.pdbx_strand_id
1 'polypeptide(L)'
;MAESETEQQNQEEHLDVLTKTGQKTGVSKPRQFLCRLYFFYLLPGDVHRDGDYHRAVHVWIFSESTQELLLQRRADCKDSWPRLWDISSAGHISAGDSSLISAR
;
A
#
# COMPACT_ATOMS: atom_id res chain seq x y z
N MET A 1 6.37 -38.76 -8.97
CA MET A 1 7.06 -37.66 -9.69
C MET A 1 6.02 -36.88 -10.46
N ALA A 2 5.74 -35.66 -10.00
CA ALA A 2 5.27 -34.48 -10.73
C ALA A 2 4.56 -33.58 -9.69
N GLU A 3 5.33 -32.77 -8.96
CA GLU A 3 4.78 -31.64 -8.22
C GLU A 3 4.41 -30.59 -9.26
N SER A 4 3.13 -30.24 -9.36
CA SER A 4 2.66 -29.15 -10.19
C SER A 4 3.01 -27.84 -9.48
N GLU A 5 4.04 -27.16 -9.97
CA GLU A 5 4.42 -25.81 -9.56
C GLU A 5 3.23 -24.87 -9.80
N THR A 6 2.65 -24.31 -8.74
CA THR A 6 1.65 -23.26 -8.85
C THR A 6 2.36 -21.97 -9.22
N GLU A 7 2.33 -21.60 -10.49
CA GLU A 7 2.64 -20.25 -10.96
C GLU A 7 1.68 -19.26 -10.27
N GLN A 8 2.09 -18.65 -9.16
CA GLN A 8 1.40 -17.49 -8.61
C GLN A 8 1.58 -16.35 -9.61
N GLN A 9 0.59 -16.14 -10.47
CA GLN A 9 0.51 -14.97 -11.33
C GLN A 9 0.57 -13.72 -10.45
N ASN A 10 1.70 -13.04 -10.46
CA ASN A 10 1.92 -11.81 -9.71
C ASN A 10 1.09 -10.71 -10.37
N GLN A 11 -0.16 -10.54 -9.94
CA GLN A 11 -1.02 -9.46 -10.42
C GLN A 11 -0.43 -8.12 -9.98
N GLU A 12 -0.10 -7.27 -10.94
CA GLU A 12 0.47 -5.95 -10.69
C GLU A 12 -0.62 -5.02 -10.11
N GLU A 13 -0.46 -4.61 -8.85
CA GLU A 13 -1.37 -3.69 -8.19
C GLU A 13 -1.31 -2.30 -8.84
N HIS A 14 -2.48 -1.77 -9.20
CA HIS A 14 -2.64 -0.43 -9.76
C HIS A 14 -3.39 0.47 -8.77
N LEU A 15 -3.16 1.77 -8.86
CA LEU A 15 -3.83 2.80 -8.05
C LEU A 15 -4.57 3.78 -8.97
N ASP A 16 -5.82 4.12 -8.62
CA ASP A 16 -6.59 5.15 -9.33
C ASP A 16 -5.98 6.54 -9.10
N VAL A 17 -5.72 7.29 -10.18
CA VAL A 17 -5.32 8.70 -10.13
C VAL A 17 -6.55 9.57 -9.96
N LEU A 18 -6.49 10.47 -8.99
CA LEU A 18 -7.60 11.33 -8.60
C LEU A 18 -7.31 12.80 -8.89
N THR A 19 -8.37 13.58 -8.98
CA THR A 19 -8.28 15.03 -8.85
C THR A 19 -8.00 15.40 -7.39
N LYS A 20 -7.59 16.66 -7.16
CA LYS A 20 -7.44 17.22 -5.80
C LYS A 20 -8.70 17.13 -4.93
N THR A 21 -9.88 16.97 -5.53
CA THR A 21 -11.17 16.82 -4.82
C THR A 21 -11.57 15.35 -4.61
N GLY A 22 -10.69 14.40 -4.98
CA GLY A 22 -10.90 12.97 -4.82
C GLY A 22 -11.73 12.30 -5.91
N GLN A 23 -12.04 12.99 -7.02
CA GLN A 23 -12.78 12.41 -8.14
C GLN A 23 -11.85 11.59 -9.04
N LYS A 24 -12.32 10.46 -9.57
CA LYS A 24 -11.53 9.61 -10.48
C LYS A 24 -11.25 10.35 -11.79
N THR A 25 -10.02 10.29 -12.27
CA THR A 25 -9.63 10.85 -13.58
C THR A 25 -9.86 9.87 -14.74
N GLY A 26 -10.06 8.59 -14.44
CA GLY A 26 -10.07 7.50 -15.43
C GLY A 26 -8.69 6.91 -15.72
N VAL A 27 -7.62 7.51 -15.19
CA VAL A 27 -6.25 6.99 -15.28
C VAL A 27 -5.92 6.19 -14.02
N SER A 28 -5.21 5.07 -14.18
CA SER A 28 -4.56 4.35 -13.09
C SER A 28 -3.07 4.17 -13.39
N LYS A 29 -2.27 4.00 -12.35
CA LYS A 29 -0.81 3.80 -12.45
C LYS A 29 -0.39 2.60 -11.62
N PRO A 30 0.66 1.86 -12.01
CA PRO A 30 1.16 0.76 -11.20
C PRO A 30 1.72 1.29 -9.88
N ARG A 31 1.51 0.54 -8.79
CA ARG A 31 2.04 0.87 -7.47
C ARG A 31 3.56 0.76 -7.42
N GLN A 32 4.14 -0.11 -8.25
CA GLN A 32 5.52 -0.64 -8.19
C GLN A 32 5.89 -1.20 -6.81
N PHE A 33 6.16 -2.51 -6.75
CA PHE A 33 6.56 -3.19 -5.52
C PHE A 33 8.07 -3.07 -5.30
N LEU A 34 8.52 -2.32 -4.30
CA LEU A 34 9.93 -2.27 -3.91
C LEU A 34 10.16 -2.57 -2.42
N CYS A 35 9.68 -3.73 -1.96
CA CYS A 35 10.37 -4.45 -0.88
C CYS A 35 10.77 -5.84 -1.40
N ARG A 36 11.65 -5.87 -2.40
CA ARG A 36 12.42 -7.07 -2.76
C ARG A 36 13.85 -6.90 -2.25
N LEU A 37 14.33 -7.93 -1.58
CA LEU A 37 15.53 -8.00 -0.72
C LEU A 37 16.89 -7.65 -1.37
N TYR A 38 16.93 -7.17 -2.61
CA TYR A 38 18.20 -6.96 -3.32
C TYR A 38 18.22 -5.60 -4.03
N PHE A 39 19.15 -4.77 -3.54
CA PHE A 39 19.65 -3.49 -4.07
C PHE A 39 19.41 -3.28 -5.58
N PHE A 40 18.80 -2.15 -5.99
CA PHE A 40 19.61 -0.99 -6.43
C PHE A 40 18.84 0.34 -6.64
N TYR A 41 17.50 0.41 -6.66
CA TYR A 41 16.82 1.72 -6.62
C TYR A 41 15.46 1.64 -5.90
N LEU A 42 15.34 2.28 -4.73
CA LEU A 42 14.06 2.60 -4.09
C LEU A 42 13.44 3.79 -4.83
N LEU A 43 12.91 3.57 -6.04
CA LEU A 43 12.13 4.60 -6.69
C LEU A 43 10.74 4.64 -6.04
N PRO A 44 10.23 5.82 -5.66
CA PRO A 44 8.84 5.92 -5.26
C PRO A 44 7.96 5.44 -6.42
N GLY A 45 6.90 4.69 -6.11
CA GLY A 45 5.95 4.21 -7.12
C GLY A 45 5.41 5.36 -7.97
N ASP A 46 4.99 5.07 -9.20
CA ASP A 46 4.69 6.09 -10.23
C ASP A 46 3.79 7.23 -9.72
N VAL A 47 2.76 6.90 -8.94
CA VAL A 47 1.86 7.88 -8.32
C VAL A 47 2.57 8.82 -7.34
N HIS A 48 3.47 8.29 -6.50
CA HIS A 48 4.23 9.09 -5.54
C HIS A 48 5.33 9.91 -6.20
N ARG A 49 6.00 9.35 -7.22
CA ARG A 49 6.99 10.07 -8.02
C ARG A 49 6.37 11.28 -8.71
N ASP A 50 5.18 11.09 -9.30
CA ASP A 50 4.53 12.11 -10.13
C ASP A 50 3.68 13.09 -9.30
N GLY A 51 3.53 12.85 -7.99
CA GLY A 51 2.75 13.71 -7.08
C GLY A 51 1.23 13.59 -7.26
N ASP A 52 0.76 12.47 -7.81
CA ASP A 52 -0.65 12.25 -8.11
C ASP A 52 -1.46 11.92 -6.86
N TYR A 53 -2.67 12.49 -6.79
CA TYR A 53 -3.63 12.12 -5.75
C TYR A 53 -4.09 10.68 -5.99
N HIS A 54 -4.07 9.89 -4.92
CA HIS A 54 -4.59 8.52 -4.88
C HIS A 54 -5.20 8.28 -3.49
N ARG A 55 -6.00 7.22 -3.34
CA ARG A 55 -6.62 6.90 -2.05
C ARG A 55 -5.75 5.97 -1.23
N ALA A 56 -5.75 6.20 0.07
CA ALA A 56 -5.22 5.31 1.08
C ALA A 56 -6.32 4.97 2.09
N VAL A 57 -6.13 3.87 2.80
CA VAL A 57 -6.98 3.46 3.93
C VAL A 57 -6.12 3.36 5.18
N HIS A 58 -6.64 3.92 6.27
CA HIS A 58 -6.00 3.97 7.57
C HIS A 58 -6.91 3.27 8.58
N VAL A 59 -6.37 2.28 9.30
CA VAL A 59 -7.08 1.52 10.32
C VAL A 59 -6.41 1.77 11.66
N TRP A 60 -7.23 2.11 12.66
CA TRP A 60 -6.80 2.30 14.05
C TRP A 60 -7.36 1.18 14.90
N ILE A 61 -6.49 0.47 15.61
CA ILE A 61 -6.87 -0.63 16.49
C ILE A 61 -6.67 -0.17 17.93
N PHE A 62 -7.78 0.01 18.63
CA PHE A 62 -7.82 0.43 20.02
C PHE A 62 -8.40 -0.70 20.87
N SER A 63 -7.71 -1.00 21.98
CA SER A 63 -8.15 -1.99 22.96
C SER A 63 -8.92 -1.29 24.07
N GLU A 64 -10.25 -1.49 24.13
CA GLU A 64 -11.08 -0.88 25.18
C GLU A 64 -10.75 -1.43 26.58
N SER A 65 -10.30 -2.68 26.69
CA SER A 65 -10.01 -3.29 27.99
C SER A 65 -8.72 -2.74 28.61
N THR A 66 -7.71 -2.44 27.81
CA THR A 66 -6.42 -1.90 28.28
C THR A 66 -6.30 -0.39 28.10
N GLN A 67 -7.22 0.24 27.35
CA GLN A 67 -7.16 1.65 26.95
C GLN A 67 -5.90 1.99 26.13
N GLU A 68 -5.40 1.03 25.36
CA GLU A 68 -4.17 1.16 24.57
C GLU A 68 -4.48 1.24 23.07
N LEU A 69 -3.66 2.03 22.37
CA LEU A 69 -3.70 2.17 20.91
C LEU A 69 -2.50 1.44 20.30
N LEU A 70 -2.78 0.54 19.35
CA LEU A 70 -1.72 -0.16 18.63
C LEU A 70 -1.04 0.79 17.64
N LEU A 71 0.28 0.90 17.73
CA LEU A 71 1.11 1.59 16.72
C LEU A 71 2.01 0.57 16.03
N GLN A 72 2.25 0.77 14.73
CA GLN A 72 3.13 -0.10 13.96
C GLN A 72 4.51 0.53 13.83
N ARG A 73 5.59 -0.25 14.04
CA ARG A 73 6.93 0.14 13.58
C ARG A 73 7.12 -0.33 12.14
N ARG A 74 7.38 0.60 11.22
CA ARG A 74 7.56 0.29 9.80
C ARG A 74 8.81 -0.55 9.58
N ALA A 75 8.73 -1.51 8.66
CA ALA A 75 9.87 -2.33 8.27
C ALA A 75 10.97 -1.49 7.61
N ASP A 76 12.22 -1.94 7.75
CA ASP A 76 13.41 -1.30 7.19
C ASP A 76 13.39 -1.18 5.66
N CYS A 77 12.70 -2.11 4.99
CA CYS A 77 12.60 -2.15 3.53
C CYS A 77 11.50 -1.25 2.95
N LYS A 78 10.81 -0.44 3.76
CA LYS A 78 9.76 0.44 3.24
C LYS A 78 10.37 1.58 2.42
N ASP A 79 9.81 1.82 1.24
CA ASP A 79 10.19 2.91 0.33
C ASP A 79 10.10 4.29 0.98
N SER A 80 9.11 4.46 1.87
CA SER A 80 8.88 5.68 2.61
C SER A 80 8.94 5.43 4.12
N TRP A 81 9.67 6.31 4.81
CA TRP A 81 9.75 6.38 6.27
C TRP A 81 10.08 5.03 6.96
N PRO A 82 11.17 4.33 6.57
CA PRO A 82 11.54 3.06 7.19
C PRO A 82 11.88 3.24 8.68
N ARG A 83 11.59 2.23 9.49
CA ARG A 83 11.84 2.19 10.96
C ARG A 83 11.06 3.19 11.82
N LEU A 84 10.24 4.06 11.25
CA LEU A 84 9.44 5.00 12.02
C LEU A 84 8.15 4.36 12.54
N TRP A 85 7.57 4.99 13.57
CA TRP A 85 6.24 4.66 14.07
C TRP A 85 5.16 5.19 13.13
N ASP A 86 4.13 4.39 12.92
CA ASP A 86 2.99 4.66 12.06
C ASP A 86 1.71 4.27 12.80
N ILE A 87 0.56 4.59 12.20
CA ILE A 87 -0.75 4.12 12.67
C ILE A 87 -0.84 2.59 12.67
N SER A 88 -1.89 2.02 13.27
CA SER A 88 -1.99 0.57 13.48
C SER A 88 -1.87 -0.24 12.18
N SER A 89 -2.51 0.22 11.11
CA SER A 89 -2.32 -0.29 9.75
C SER A 89 -2.70 0.77 8.71
N ALA A 90 -1.90 0.88 7.65
CA ALA A 90 -2.11 1.82 6.55
C ALA A 90 -1.74 1.17 5.21
N GLY A 91 -2.50 1.49 4.16
CA GLY A 91 -2.23 0.97 2.83
C GLY A 91 -2.90 1.78 1.73
N HIS A 92 -2.54 1.49 0.48
CA HIS A 92 -3.23 2.07 -0.67
C HIS A 92 -4.56 1.35 -0.92
N ILE A 93 -5.48 2.03 -1.62
CA ILE A 93 -6.66 1.41 -2.18
C ILE A 93 -6.35 1.09 -3.65
N SER A 94 -6.39 -0.20 -4.01
CA SER A 94 -6.22 -0.65 -5.39
C SER A 94 -7.23 0.01 -6.32
N ALA A 95 -6.88 0.14 -7.59
CA ALA A 95 -7.76 0.69 -8.62
C ALA A 95 -9.07 -0.09 -8.67
N GLY A 96 -10.19 0.62 -8.60
CA GLY A 96 -11.53 0.01 -8.57
C GLY A 96 -12.02 -0.45 -7.19
N ASP A 97 -11.13 -0.66 -6.21
CA ASP A 97 -11.53 -1.14 -4.88
C ASP A 97 -12.25 -0.07 -4.05
N SER A 98 -13.00 -0.57 -3.06
CA SER A 98 -13.56 0.24 -1.98
C SER A 98 -12.64 0.23 -0.77
N SER A 99 -12.73 1.27 0.08
CA SER A 99 -11.98 1.33 1.33
C SER A 99 -12.25 0.14 2.25
N LEU A 100 -13.47 -0.40 2.24
CA LEU A 100 -13.84 -1.56 3.06
C LEU A 100 -13.12 -2.83 2.59
N ILE A 101 -12.96 -3.03 1.29
CA ILE A 101 -12.24 -4.19 0.75
C ILE A 101 -10.75 -4.06 1.05
N SER A 102 -10.16 -2.88 0.83
CA SER A 102 -8.73 -2.65 1.07
C SER A 102 -8.32 -2.66 2.55
N ALA A 103 -9.26 -2.48 3.47
CA ALA A 103 -9.00 -2.51 4.92
C ALA A 103 -9.04 -3.91 5.54
N ARG A 104 -9.55 -4.92 4.83
CA ARG A 104 -9.70 -6.31 5.31
C ARG A 104 -8.39 -7.08 5.21
#